data_AF-A0A396SM73-F1
#
_entry.id   AF-A0A396SM73-F1
#
_cell.length_a   1.000
_cell.length_b   1.000
_cell.length_c   1.000
_cell.angle_alpha   90.00
_cell.angle_beta   90.00
_cell.angle_gamma   90.00
#
_symmetry.space_group_name_H-M   'P 1'
#
loop_
_entity.id
_entity.type
_entity.pdbx_description
1 polymer ?
#
loop_
_entity_poly.entity_id
_entity_poly.type
_entity_poly.pdbx_seq_one_letter_code
_entity_poly.pdbx_strand_id
1 'polypeptide(L)'
;MNTAVYFILGAAYLALLIWGISLSNRNGLWDISNVYLLVIVGLIYDNSIIALGKYIGEGRLLETLSFFRYLLHALFTPALVIFAWNISAKLNLSWAKKTFWKFFMSLLTIALIGFELLASVWNLQLQPMMENGLLTYKIAESGIPLMVIVVSVVLLAAGFIIMKKWRFPWLFWGTLAVFLGSTLQAWIKDFPIMNSLEFILLLSITLTKQFQVRHINTLK
;
A
#
# COMPACT_ATOMS: atom_id res chain seq x y z
N MET A 1 -14.42 10.00 17.75
CA MET A 1 -14.92 9.10 16.68
C MET A 1 -13.78 8.61 15.80
N ASN A 2 -12.96 9.51 15.24
CA ASN A 2 -11.90 9.12 14.29
C ASN A 2 -10.79 8.25 14.91
N THR A 3 -10.45 8.41 16.20
CA THR A 3 -9.53 7.47 16.88
C THR A 3 -9.99 6.02 16.77
N ALA A 4 -11.29 5.76 16.94
CA ALA A 4 -11.84 4.41 16.88
C ALA A 4 -11.73 3.84 15.46
N VAL A 5 -11.93 4.67 14.43
CA VAL A 5 -11.77 4.26 13.03
C VAL A 5 -10.34 3.82 12.75
N TYR A 6 -9.34 4.59 13.21
CA TYR A 6 -7.93 4.21 13.04
C TYR A 6 -7.57 2.92 13.81
N PHE A 7 -8.10 2.70 15.02
CA PHE A 7 -7.91 1.42 15.71
C PHE A 7 -8.57 0.25 14.98
N ILE A 8 -9.79 0.45 14.47
CA ILE A 8 -10.50 -0.57 13.67
C ILE A 8 -9.71 -0.89 12.41
N LEU A 9 -9.20 0.13 11.70
CA LEU A 9 -8.35 -0.06 10.53
C LEU A 9 -7.06 -0.81 10.89
N GLY A 10 -6.37 -0.43 11.96
CA GLY A 10 -5.19 -1.14 12.45
C GLY A 10 -5.46 -2.62 12.75
N ALA A 11 -6.58 -2.93 13.42
CA ALA A 11 -7.00 -4.30 13.68
C ALA A 11 -7.37 -5.05 12.40
N ALA A 12 -8.05 -4.39 11.45
CA ALA A 12 -8.39 -4.98 10.17
C ALA A 12 -7.15 -5.28 9.32
N TYR A 13 -6.15 -4.39 9.31
CA TYR A 13 -4.85 -4.66 8.69
C TYR A 13 -4.10 -5.80 9.36
N LEU A 14 -4.18 -5.93 10.69
CA LEU A 14 -3.58 -7.05 11.41
C LEU A 14 -4.24 -8.38 11.02
N ALA A 15 -5.57 -8.42 10.94
CA ALA A 15 -6.29 -9.60 10.44
C ALA A 15 -5.89 -9.94 9.00
N LEU A 16 -5.73 -8.91 8.15
CA LEU A 16 -5.28 -9.06 6.77
C LEU A 16 -3.84 -9.58 6.69
N LEU A 17 -2.95 -9.13 7.58
CA LEU A 17 -1.57 -9.61 7.68
C LEU A 17 -1.53 -11.10 8.03
N ILE A 18 -2.29 -11.51 9.05
CA ILE A 18 -2.39 -12.91 9.47
C ILE A 18 -2.90 -13.77 8.32
N TRP A 19 -3.93 -13.31 7.61
CA TRP A 19 -4.44 -14.01 6.43
C TRP A 19 -3.40 -14.10 5.31
N GLY A 20 -2.70 -13.00 5.01
CA GLY A 20 -1.64 -12.95 4.02
C GLY A 20 -0.50 -13.93 4.32
N ILE A 21 -0.02 -13.98 5.56
CA ILE A 21 1.00 -14.93 6.04
C ILE A 21 0.52 -16.38 5.88
N SER A 22 -0.74 -16.65 6.25
CA SER A 22 -1.33 -17.99 6.08
C SER A 22 -1.36 -18.44 4.61
N LEU A 23 -1.60 -17.53 3.67
CA LEU A 23 -1.50 -17.81 2.23
C LEU A 23 -0.06 -18.05 1.78
N SER A 24 0.91 -17.35 2.37
CA SER A 24 2.34 -17.46 2.06
C SER A 24 2.95 -18.77 2.54
N ASN A 25 2.50 -19.33 3.66
CA ASN A 25 2.98 -20.62 4.17
C ASN A 25 2.81 -21.78 3.17
N ARG A 26 1.88 -21.66 2.21
CA ARG A 26 1.68 -22.67 1.15
C ARG A 26 2.73 -22.64 0.04
N ASN A 27 3.39 -21.51 -0.18
CA ASN A 27 4.33 -21.27 -1.28
C ASN A 27 5.73 -20.79 -0.82
N GLY A 28 5.94 -20.67 0.50
CA GLY A 28 7.14 -20.09 1.12
C GLY A 28 6.97 -18.60 1.45
N LEU A 29 7.42 -18.20 2.64
CA LEU A 29 7.35 -16.80 3.12
C LEU A 29 8.22 -15.85 2.30
N TRP A 30 9.35 -16.32 1.80
CA TRP A 30 10.32 -15.54 1.01
C TRP A 30 9.94 -15.36 -0.46
N ASP A 31 8.74 -15.78 -0.84
CA ASP A 31 8.26 -15.58 -2.19
C ASP A 31 8.03 -14.09 -2.51
N ILE A 32 8.52 -13.65 -3.67
CA ILE A 32 8.46 -12.23 -4.09
C ILE A 32 7.03 -11.67 -4.09
N SER A 33 6.01 -12.49 -4.37
CA SER A 33 4.61 -12.03 -4.32
C SER A 33 4.09 -11.78 -2.91
N ASN A 34 4.88 -12.00 -1.86
CA ASN A 34 4.56 -11.64 -0.48
C ASN A 34 5.05 -10.25 -0.09
N VAL A 35 5.68 -9.50 -1.00
CA VAL A 35 6.21 -8.15 -0.72
C VAL A 35 5.14 -7.17 -0.22
N TYR A 36 3.86 -7.37 -0.60
CA TYR A 36 2.74 -6.56 -0.11
C TYR A 36 2.52 -6.69 1.41
N LEU A 37 3.01 -7.75 2.06
CA LEU A 37 2.94 -7.90 3.51
C LEU A 37 3.72 -6.80 4.23
N LEU A 38 4.82 -6.32 3.63
CA LEU A 38 5.57 -5.17 4.16
C LEU A 38 4.72 -3.90 4.16
N VAL A 39 3.92 -3.70 3.10
CA VAL A 39 2.98 -2.57 3.00
C VAL A 39 1.90 -2.66 4.08
N ILE A 40 1.36 -3.87 4.33
CA ILE A 40 0.41 -4.08 5.43
C ILE A 40 1.05 -3.71 6.78
N VAL A 41 2.30 -4.13 7.04
CA VAL A 41 3.01 -3.76 8.28
C VAL A 41 3.18 -2.23 8.39
N GLY A 42 3.56 -1.57 7.30
CA GLY A 42 3.65 -0.11 7.25
C GLY A 42 2.33 0.58 7.60
N LEU A 43 1.21 0.06 7.11
CA LEU A 43 -0.12 0.61 7.37
C LEU A 43 -0.66 0.28 8.77
N ILE A 44 -0.32 -0.88 9.34
CA ILE A 44 -0.58 -1.14 10.77
C ILE A 44 0.13 -0.09 11.62
N TYR A 45 1.42 0.15 11.33
CA TYR A 45 2.20 1.16 12.05
C TYR A 45 1.59 2.55 11.88
N ASP A 46 1.30 2.97 10.64
CA ASP A 46 0.71 4.27 10.34
C ASP A 46 -0.59 4.53 11.11
N ASN A 47 -1.57 3.63 10.97
CA ASN A 47 -2.87 3.77 11.63
C ASN A 47 -2.74 3.72 13.16
N SER A 48 -1.79 2.95 13.70
CA SER A 48 -1.52 2.89 15.13
C SER A 48 -0.94 4.19 15.67
N ILE A 49 0.06 4.77 14.99
CA ILE A 49 0.66 6.04 15.42
C ILE A 49 -0.36 7.19 15.34
N ILE A 50 -1.20 7.24 14.30
CA ILE A 50 -2.27 8.26 14.20
C ILE A 50 -3.27 8.08 15.35
N ALA A 51 -3.72 6.85 15.63
CA ALA A 51 -4.64 6.59 16.72
C ALA A 51 -4.07 6.97 18.09
N LEU A 52 -2.77 6.69 18.29
CA LEU A 52 -2.05 6.99 19.53
C LEU A 52 -1.65 8.46 19.68
N GLY A 53 -1.66 9.25 18.60
CA GLY A 53 -1.16 10.62 18.59
C GLY A 53 -1.76 11.52 19.68
N LYS A 54 -3.07 11.42 19.94
CA LYS A 54 -3.71 12.19 21.02
C LYS A 54 -3.25 11.79 22.43
N TYR A 55 -2.82 10.55 22.62
CA TYR A 55 -2.40 10.01 23.91
C TYR A 55 -0.92 10.27 24.17
N ILE A 56 -0.10 10.27 23.11
CA ILE A 56 1.32 10.60 23.17
C ILE A 56 1.51 12.10 23.38
N GLY A 57 0.68 12.92 22.73
CA GLY A 57 0.77 14.38 22.78
C GLY A 57 1.85 14.93 21.85
N GLU A 58 1.94 16.27 21.80
CA GLU A 58 2.92 16.97 20.98
C GLU A 58 4.33 16.80 21.55
N GLY A 59 5.32 16.65 20.68
CA GLY A 59 6.72 16.61 21.07
C GLY A 59 7.55 15.64 20.23
N ARG A 60 8.84 15.60 20.56
CA ARG A 60 9.88 14.85 19.82
C ARG A 60 9.56 13.36 19.63
N LEU A 61 8.85 12.75 20.59
CA LEU A 61 8.46 11.34 20.49
C LEU A 61 7.46 11.12 19.34
N LEU A 62 6.35 11.87 19.32
CA LEU A 62 5.34 11.74 18.27
C LEU A 62 5.88 12.17 16.90
N GLU A 63 6.76 13.17 16.88
CA GLU A 63 7.48 13.59 15.67
C GLU A 63 8.35 12.46 15.11
N THR A 64 9.18 11.82 15.94
CA THR A 64 10.05 10.70 15.53
C THR A 64 9.23 9.49 15.06
N LEU A 65 8.15 9.15 15.78
CA LEU A 65 7.25 8.08 15.38
C LEU A 65 6.57 8.40 14.04
N SER A 66 6.25 9.67 13.80
CA SER A 66 5.63 10.12 12.56
C SER A 66 6.62 10.14 11.39
N PHE A 67 7.89 10.47 11.62
CA PHE A 67 8.95 10.32 10.62
C PHE A 67 9.00 8.89 10.06
N PHE A 68 8.92 7.87 10.92
CA PHE A 68 8.89 6.48 10.47
C PHE A 68 7.66 6.15 9.62
N ARG A 69 6.52 6.83 9.79
CA ARG A 69 5.35 6.63 8.93
C ARG A 69 5.66 6.99 7.48
N TYR A 70 6.29 8.15 7.27
CA TYR A 70 6.74 8.61 5.96
C TYR A 70 7.83 7.71 5.38
N LEU A 71 8.80 7.32 6.20
CA LEU A 71 9.87 6.41 5.78
C LEU A 71 9.33 5.05 5.32
N LEU A 72 8.44 4.42 6.10
CA LEU A 72 7.87 3.12 5.75
C LEU A 72 7.01 3.21 4.49
N HIS A 73 6.23 4.29 4.30
CA HIS A 73 5.49 4.51 3.06
C HIS A 73 6.42 4.66 1.85
N ALA A 74 7.48 5.46 1.98
CA ALA A 74 8.46 5.69 0.92
C ALA A 74 9.18 4.40 0.49
N LEU A 75 9.43 3.49 1.43
CA LEU A 75 10.12 2.24 1.17
C LEU A 75 9.17 1.14 0.65
N PHE A 76 7.99 0.98 1.27
CA PHE A 76 7.18 -0.22 1.08
C PHE A 76 6.12 -0.07 0.00
N THR A 77 5.45 1.08 -0.12
CA THR A 77 4.37 1.27 -1.09
C THR A 77 4.82 1.06 -2.54
N PRO A 78 6.01 1.56 -2.97
CA PRO A 78 6.51 1.28 -4.31
C PRO A 78 6.70 -0.21 -4.61
N ALA A 79 6.90 -1.04 -3.59
CA ALA A 79 7.10 -2.47 -3.77
C ALA A 79 5.87 -3.20 -4.34
N LEU A 80 4.70 -2.56 -4.33
CA LEU A 80 3.51 -3.07 -5.02
C LEU A 80 3.69 -3.18 -6.54
N VAL A 81 4.64 -2.45 -7.15
CA VAL A 81 5.04 -2.62 -8.55
C VAL A 81 5.64 -4.02 -8.78
N ILE A 82 6.54 -4.46 -7.90
CA ILE A 82 7.10 -5.81 -7.93
C ILE A 82 6.01 -6.86 -7.71
N PHE A 83 5.07 -6.61 -6.79
CA PHE A 83 3.92 -7.49 -6.59
C PHE A 83 3.13 -7.68 -7.90
N ALA A 84 2.75 -6.59 -8.58
CA ALA A 84 1.99 -6.67 -9.84
C ALA A 84 2.73 -7.44 -10.94
N TRP A 85 4.04 -7.24 -11.08
CA TRP A 85 4.84 -8.02 -12.02
C TRP A 85 4.86 -9.51 -11.63
N ASN A 86 5.18 -9.82 -10.37
CA ASN A 86 5.38 -11.20 -9.94
C ASN A 86 4.08 -12.01 -10.01
N ILE A 87 2.95 -11.44 -9.58
CA ILE A 87 1.65 -12.10 -9.67
C ILE A 87 1.26 -12.38 -11.12
N SER A 88 1.54 -11.43 -12.02
CA SER A 88 1.30 -11.57 -13.46
C SER A 88 2.14 -12.68 -14.08
N ALA A 89 3.42 -12.78 -13.68
CA ALA A 89 4.32 -13.84 -14.14
C ALA A 89 3.85 -15.23 -13.65
N LYS A 90 3.43 -15.34 -12.39
CA LYS A 90 2.91 -16.57 -11.78
C LYS A 90 1.59 -17.03 -12.39
N LEU A 91 0.76 -16.10 -12.84
CA LEU A 91 -0.46 -16.39 -13.59
C LEU A 91 -0.18 -16.67 -15.08
N ASN A 92 1.08 -16.85 -15.48
CA ASN A 92 1.46 -17.15 -16.86
C ASN A 92 1.00 -16.08 -17.88
N LEU A 93 1.01 -14.80 -17.53
CA LEU A 93 0.83 -13.72 -18.52
C LEU A 93 2.06 -13.61 -19.42
N SER A 94 1.85 -13.60 -20.74
CA SER A 94 2.92 -13.62 -21.75
C SER A 94 3.87 -12.43 -21.64
N TRP A 95 3.35 -11.24 -21.31
CA TRP A 95 4.18 -10.05 -21.11
C TRP A 95 5.09 -10.21 -19.89
N ALA A 96 4.56 -10.68 -18.76
CA ALA A 96 5.30 -10.74 -17.49
C ALA A 96 6.40 -11.81 -17.45
N LYS A 97 6.36 -12.78 -18.37
CA LYS A 97 7.41 -13.80 -18.53
C LYS A 97 8.69 -13.27 -19.17
N LYS A 98 8.66 -12.14 -19.88
CA LYS A 98 9.85 -11.60 -20.56
C LYS A 98 10.79 -10.95 -19.53
N THR A 99 12.09 -11.25 -19.61
CA THR A 99 13.13 -10.70 -18.71
C THR A 99 13.14 -9.17 -18.70
N PHE A 100 12.84 -8.54 -19.84
CA PHE A 100 12.70 -7.09 -19.95
C PHE A 100 11.75 -6.51 -18.89
N TRP A 101 10.56 -7.09 -18.71
CA TRP A 101 9.56 -6.58 -17.76
C TRP A 101 9.97 -6.80 -16.31
N LYS A 102 10.70 -7.88 -16.00
CA LYS A 102 11.31 -8.06 -14.67
C LYS A 102 12.28 -6.93 -14.35
N PHE A 103 13.21 -6.65 -15.27
CA PHE A 103 14.21 -5.60 -15.08
C PHE A 103 13.54 -4.22 -14.98
N PHE A 104 12.64 -3.90 -15.91
CA PHE A 104 11.94 -2.62 -15.95
C PHE A 104 11.15 -2.35 -14.65
N MET A 105 10.37 -3.32 -14.18
CA MET A 105 9.56 -3.17 -12.95
C MET A 105 10.44 -3.05 -11.70
N SER A 106 11.59 -3.72 -11.68
CA SER A 106 12.56 -3.61 -10.59
C SER A 106 13.23 -2.25 -10.56
N LEU A 107 13.70 -1.77 -11.72
CA LEU A 107 14.28 -0.45 -11.85
C LEU A 107 13.27 0.65 -11.50
N LEU A 108 12.02 0.53 -11.98
CA LEU A 108 10.94 1.44 -11.65
C LEU A 108 10.69 1.50 -10.14
N THR A 109 10.67 0.35 -9.47
CA THR A 109 10.49 0.28 -8.01
C THR A 109 11.61 1.01 -7.28
N ILE A 110 12.87 0.75 -7.65
CA ILE A 110 14.04 1.42 -7.04
C ILE A 110 14.00 2.93 -7.29
N ALA A 111 13.66 3.35 -8.51
CA ALA A 111 13.53 4.76 -8.85
C ALA A 111 12.42 5.45 -8.05
N LEU A 112 11.27 4.80 -7.87
CA LEU A 112 10.17 5.33 -7.06
C LEU A 112 10.53 5.43 -5.57
N ILE A 113 11.25 4.44 -5.02
CA ILE A 113 11.77 4.51 -3.64
C ILE A 113 12.73 5.69 -3.51
N GLY A 114 13.70 5.82 -4.42
CA GLY A 114 14.66 6.93 -4.40
C GLY A 114 13.97 8.29 -4.52
N PHE A 115 12.99 8.41 -5.42
CA PHE A 115 12.19 9.61 -5.58
C PHE A 115 11.41 9.96 -4.31
N GLU A 116 10.69 9.00 -3.72
CA GLU A 116 9.86 9.25 -2.54
C GLU A 116 10.70 9.53 -1.29
N LEU A 117 11.88 8.91 -1.16
CA LEU A 117 12.83 9.26 -0.09
C LEU A 117 13.33 10.71 -0.24
N LEU A 118 13.60 11.17 -1.47
CA LEU A 118 14.04 12.55 -1.69
C LEU A 118 12.89 13.57 -1.56
N ALA A 119 11.68 13.20 -1.97
CA ALA A 119 10.53 14.10 -1.94
C ALA A 119 9.88 14.19 -0.55
N SER A 120 9.82 13.08 0.17
CA SER A 120 8.98 12.91 1.36
C SER A 120 9.73 12.46 2.60
N VAL A 121 11.07 12.38 2.58
CA VAL A 121 11.91 12.02 3.74
C VAL A 121 13.13 12.94 3.87
N TRP A 122 13.74 13.33 2.75
CA TRP A 122 14.91 14.20 2.74
C TRP A 122 14.52 15.63 3.15
N ASN A 123 15.23 16.20 4.13
CA ASN A 123 14.90 17.51 4.74
C ASN A 123 13.46 17.62 5.24
N LEU A 124 12.90 16.53 5.76
CA LEU A 124 11.54 16.50 6.30
C LEU A 124 11.35 17.56 7.38
N GLN A 125 10.48 18.54 7.12
CA GLN A 125 10.02 19.49 8.13
C GLN A 125 8.62 19.08 8.58
N LEU A 126 8.59 18.39 9.72
CA LEU A 126 7.36 17.94 10.35
C LEU A 126 6.79 19.04 11.24
N GLN A 127 5.51 19.36 11.04
CA GLN A 127 4.78 20.30 11.88
C GLN A 127 3.61 19.59 12.57
N PRO A 128 3.34 19.91 13.85
CA PRO A 128 2.18 19.37 14.53
C PRO A 128 0.91 19.94 13.89
N MET A 129 -0.01 19.05 13.52
CA MET A 129 -1.27 19.40 12.88
C MET A 129 -2.39 18.48 13.36
N MET A 130 -3.61 19.04 13.44
CA MET A 130 -4.81 18.24 13.65
C MET A 130 -5.27 17.67 12.30
N GLU A 131 -5.18 16.35 12.14
CA GLU A 131 -5.71 15.62 10.99
C GLU A 131 -6.89 14.77 11.43
N ASN A 132 -8.05 14.92 10.77
CA ASN A 132 -9.27 14.18 11.13
C ASN A 132 -9.57 14.29 12.64
N GLY A 133 -9.30 15.45 13.26
CA GLY A 133 -9.48 15.66 14.71
C GLY A 133 -8.48 14.92 15.61
N LEU A 134 -7.36 14.41 15.07
CA LEU A 134 -6.29 13.76 15.81
C LEU A 134 -4.96 14.51 15.64
N LEU A 135 -4.21 14.62 16.73
CA LEU A 135 -2.88 15.21 16.70
C LEU A 135 -1.92 14.28 15.96
N THR A 136 -1.28 14.79 14.94
CA THR A 136 -0.26 14.11 14.14
C THR A 136 0.79 15.11 13.69
N TYR A 137 1.96 14.64 13.27
CA TYR A 137 2.91 15.47 12.52
C TYR A 137 2.72 15.27 11.02
N LYS A 138 2.75 16.37 10.25
CA LYS A 138 2.64 16.38 8.78
C LYS A 138 3.77 17.16 8.12
N ILE A 139 4.03 16.85 6.85
CA ILE A 139 4.91 17.63 5.98
C ILE A 139 4.27 19.00 5.71
N ALA A 140 5.04 20.08 5.88
CA ALA A 140 4.56 21.46 5.71
C ALA A 140 4.09 21.78 4.27
N GLU A 141 4.72 21.18 3.26
CA GLU A 141 4.34 21.30 1.85
C GLU A 141 4.11 19.92 1.24
N SER A 142 2.86 19.58 0.92
CA SER A 142 2.53 18.33 0.24
C SER A 142 2.49 18.53 -1.27
N GLY A 143 3.45 17.94 -1.99
CA GLY A 143 3.47 17.91 -3.45
C GLY A 143 2.42 16.94 -4.03
N ILE A 144 2.34 16.91 -5.37
CA ILE A 144 1.51 15.93 -6.10
C ILE A 144 2.01 14.52 -5.74
N PRO A 145 1.14 13.57 -5.36
CA PRO A 145 1.53 12.22 -4.94
C PRO A 145 1.92 11.35 -6.15
N LEU A 146 3.01 11.72 -6.82
CA LEU A 146 3.47 11.13 -8.08
C LEU A 146 3.76 9.62 -7.94
N MET A 147 4.36 9.21 -6.82
CA MET A 147 4.60 7.80 -6.53
C MET A 147 3.30 6.99 -6.51
N VAL A 148 2.27 7.47 -5.80
CA VAL A 148 0.98 6.78 -5.69
C VAL A 148 0.30 6.68 -7.06
N ILE A 149 0.38 7.74 -7.88
CA ILE A 149 -0.15 7.74 -9.25
C ILE A 149 0.52 6.67 -10.09
N VAL A 150 1.86 6.61 -10.11
CA VAL A 150 2.61 5.65 -10.92
C VAL A 150 2.34 4.22 -10.46
N VAL A 151 2.37 3.95 -9.14
CA VAL A 151 2.03 2.63 -8.58
C VAL A 151 0.61 2.23 -8.98
N SER A 152 -0.35 3.15 -8.87
CA SER A 152 -1.75 2.89 -9.23
C SER A 152 -1.91 2.58 -10.71
N VAL A 153 -1.22 3.27 -11.61
CA VAL A 153 -1.27 2.98 -13.05
C VAL A 153 -0.76 1.56 -13.35
N VAL A 154 0.36 1.16 -12.72
CA VAL A 154 0.91 -0.19 -12.88
C VAL A 154 -0.07 -1.25 -12.37
N LEU A 155 -0.62 -1.05 -11.16
CA LEU A 155 -1.59 -1.96 -10.56
C LEU A 155 -2.90 -2.02 -11.36
N LEU A 156 -3.38 -0.90 -11.90
CA LEU A 156 -4.56 -0.85 -12.78
C LEU A 156 -4.33 -1.61 -14.07
N ALA A 157 -3.17 -1.45 -14.71
CA ALA A 157 -2.83 -2.18 -15.92
C ALA A 157 -2.78 -3.70 -15.67
N ALA A 158 -2.09 -4.13 -14.60
CA ALA A 158 -2.06 -5.54 -14.21
C ALA A 158 -3.45 -6.06 -13.86
N GLY A 159 -4.20 -5.32 -13.05
CA GLY A 159 -5.57 -5.64 -12.64
C GLY A 159 -6.53 -5.75 -13.82
N PHE A 160 -6.44 -4.86 -14.81
CA PHE A 160 -7.25 -4.90 -16.02
C PHE A 160 -6.98 -6.15 -16.86
N ILE A 161 -5.70 -6.50 -17.04
CA ILE A 161 -5.32 -7.72 -17.79
C ILE A 161 -5.81 -8.97 -17.05
N ILE A 162 -5.64 -9.02 -15.73
CA ILE A 162 -6.11 -10.13 -14.89
C ILE A 162 -7.65 -10.25 -14.98
N MET A 163 -8.35 -9.13 -14.88
CA MET A 163 -9.80 -9.06 -15.00
C MET A 163 -10.27 -9.57 -16.36
N LYS A 164 -9.65 -9.14 -17.46
CA LYS A 164 -10.04 -9.57 -18.81
C LYS A 164 -9.79 -11.06 -19.03
N LYS A 165 -8.67 -11.60 -18.54
CA LYS A 165 -8.28 -12.99 -18.79
C LYS A 165 -8.97 -14.00 -17.88
N TRP A 166 -9.18 -13.67 -16.61
CA TRP A 166 -9.71 -14.62 -15.60
C TRP A 166 -11.02 -14.18 -14.96
N ARG A 167 -11.62 -13.06 -15.39
CA ARG A 167 -12.83 -12.48 -14.78
C ARG A 167 -12.69 -12.25 -13.27
N PHE A 168 -11.47 -11.92 -12.82
CA PHE A 168 -11.17 -11.62 -11.43
C PHE A 168 -10.91 -10.11 -11.29
N PRO A 169 -11.92 -9.30 -10.95
CA PRO A 169 -11.85 -7.84 -11.10
C PRO A 169 -11.30 -7.11 -9.87
N TRP A 170 -11.02 -7.83 -8.77
CA TRP A 170 -10.75 -7.23 -7.47
C TRP A 170 -9.55 -6.27 -7.48
N LEU A 171 -8.40 -6.66 -8.03
CA LEU A 171 -7.22 -5.78 -8.10
C LEU A 171 -7.50 -4.49 -8.88
N PHE A 172 -8.30 -4.58 -9.94
CA PHE A 172 -8.65 -3.41 -10.75
C PHE A 172 -9.50 -2.43 -9.94
N TRP A 173 -10.61 -2.90 -9.36
CA TRP A 173 -11.52 -2.03 -8.61
C TRP A 173 -10.90 -1.50 -7.31
N GLY A 174 -10.12 -2.31 -6.59
CA GLY A 174 -9.43 -1.85 -5.39
C GLY A 174 -8.41 -0.74 -5.70
N THR A 175 -7.64 -0.90 -6.79
CA THR A 175 -6.71 0.14 -7.23
C THR A 175 -7.44 1.38 -7.75
N LEU A 176 -8.52 1.21 -8.52
CA LEU A 176 -9.29 2.33 -9.04
C LEU A 176 -9.89 3.16 -7.89
N ALA A 177 -10.34 2.50 -6.83
CA ALA A 177 -10.88 3.16 -5.65
C ALA A 177 -9.84 4.09 -4.99
N VAL A 178 -8.60 3.63 -4.80
CA VAL A 178 -7.51 4.48 -4.27
C VAL A 178 -7.13 5.59 -5.25
N PHE A 179 -7.03 5.27 -6.54
CA PHE A 179 -6.67 6.24 -7.58
C PHE A 179 -7.66 7.41 -7.62
N LEU A 180 -8.97 7.13 -7.63
CA LEU A 180 -10.02 8.15 -7.55
C LEU A 180 -10.12 8.78 -6.16
N GLY A 181 -9.84 8.02 -5.10
CA GLY A 181 -9.80 8.50 -3.72
C GLY A 181 -8.84 9.65 -3.48
N SER A 182 -7.69 9.63 -4.16
CA SER A 182 -6.68 10.68 -4.06
C SER A 182 -7.22 12.07 -4.43
N THR A 183 -8.19 12.15 -5.34
CA THR A 183 -8.84 13.42 -5.71
C THR A 183 -9.99 13.78 -4.76
N LEU A 184 -10.70 12.76 -4.26
CA LEU A 184 -11.82 12.93 -3.33
C LEU A 184 -11.38 13.39 -1.93
N GLN A 185 -10.14 13.09 -1.51
CA GLN A 185 -9.62 13.50 -0.21
C GLN A 185 -9.64 15.02 -0.01
N ALA A 186 -9.52 15.81 -1.07
CA ALA A 186 -9.63 17.28 -0.98
C ALA A 186 -11.02 17.75 -0.48
N TRP A 187 -12.05 16.93 -0.67
CA TRP A 187 -13.45 17.25 -0.41
C TRP A 187 -13.96 16.63 0.91
N ILE A 188 -13.38 15.51 1.34
CA ILE A 188 -13.80 14.77 2.53
C ILE A 188 -12.68 14.86 3.59
N LYS A 189 -12.79 15.84 4.49
CA LYS A 189 -11.76 16.16 5.50
C LYS A 189 -12.02 15.59 6.89
N ASP A 190 -13.23 15.09 7.16
CA ASP A 190 -13.65 14.65 8.50
C ASP A 190 -13.55 13.13 8.72
N PHE A 191 -13.22 12.38 7.66
CA PHE A 191 -13.13 10.93 7.66
C PHE A 191 -11.81 10.47 7.05
N PRO A 192 -11.14 9.42 7.61
CA PRO A 192 -9.89 8.89 7.08
C PRO A 192 -10.12 8.07 5.80
N ILE A 193 -10.55 8.76 4.74
CA ILE A 193 -10.95 8.13 3.48
C ILE A 193 -9.77 7.44 2.81
N MET A 194 -8.59 8.06 2.80
CA MET A 194 -7.42 7.48 2.15
C MET A 194 -6.98 6.17 2.82
N ASN A 195 -6.84 6.15 4.14
CA ASN A 195 -6.52 4.93 4.89
C ASN A 195 -7.56 3.81 4.69
N SER A 196 -8.84 4.19 4.54
CA SER A 196 -9.92 3.24 4.26
C SER A 196 -9.85 2.67 2.86
N LEU A 197 -9.49 3.49 1.86
CA LEU A 197 -9.31 3.05 0.48
C LEU A 197 -8.05 2.20 0.31
N GLU A 198 -6.96 2.53 1.02
CA GLU A 198 -5.76 1.70 1.11
C GLU A 198 -6.06 0.31 1.68
N PHE A 199 -6.99 0.23 2.64
CA PHE A 199 -7.44 -1.06 3.17
C PHE A 199 -8.15 -1.87 2.10
N ILE A 200 -9.05 -1.24 1.33
CA ILE A 200 -9.74 -1.88 0.20
C ILE A 200 -8.72 -2.34 -0.86
N LEU A 201 -7.70 -1.53 -1.15
CA LEU A 201 -6.62 -1.89 -2.07
C LEU A 201 -5.87 -3.13 -1.56
N LEU A 202 -5.41 -3.15 -0.31
CA LEU A 202 -4.69 -4.30 0.23
C LEU A 202 -5.55 -5.54 0.37
N LEU A 203 -6.84 -5.39 0.68
CA LEU A 203 -7.79 -6.49 0.64
C LEU A 203 -7.88 -7.07 -0.78
N SER A 204 -7.96 -6.21 -1.79
CA SER A 204 -8.00 -6.65 -3.20
C SER A 204 -6.71 -7.33 -3.66
N ILE A 205 -5.55 -6.86 -3.19
CA ILE A 205 -4.24 -7.47 -3.40
C ILE A 205 -4.19 -8.86 -2.74
N THR A 206 -4.65 -8.97 -1.50
CA THR A 206 -4.67 -10.24 -0.74
C THR A 206 -5.62 -11.26 -1.38
N LEU A 207 -6.79 -10.81 -1.86
CA LEU A 207 -7.71 -11.62 -2.66
C LEU A 207 -7.07 -12.09 -3.97
N THR A 208 -6.32 -11.23 -4.65
CA THR A 208 -5.60 -11.59 -5.88
C THR A 208 -4.50 -12.60 -5.60
N LYS A 209 -3.80 -12.46 -4.48
CA LYS A 209 -2.83 -13.45 -4.00
C LYS A 209 -3.50 -14.80 -3.71
N GLN A 210 -4.64 -14.81 -3.03
CA GLN A 210 -5.41 -16.03 -2.78
C GLN A 210 -5.84 -16.69 -4.09
N PHE A 211 -6.35 -15.91 -5.05
CA PHE A 211 -6.71 -16.39 -6.39
C PHE A 211 -5.52 -17.06 -7.08
N GLN A 212 -4.35 -16.41 -7.07
CA GLN A 212 -3.13 -16.98 -7.62
C GLN A 212 -2.74 -18.31 -6.97
N VAL A 213 -2.81 -18.40 -5.63
CA VAL A 213 -2.48 -19.65 -4.90
C VAL A 213 -3.43 -20.77 -5.32
N ARG A 214 -4.74 -20.49 -5.38
CA ARG A 214 -5.75 -21.48 -5.78
C ARG A 214 -5.57 -21.94 -7.23
N HIS A 215 -5.32 -20.99 -8.14
CA HIS A 215 -5.19 -21.28 -9.57
C HIS A 215 -3.96 -22.13 -9.91
N ILE A 216 -2.83 -21.91 -9.21
CA ILE A 216 -1.65 -22.77 -9.39
C ILE A 216 -1.91 -24.19 -8.89
N ASN A 217 -2.61 -24.34 -7.77
CA ASN A 217 -2.91 -25.67 -7.22
C ASN A 217 -3.86 -26.49 -8.12
N THR A 218 -4.73 -25.84 -8.90
CA THR A 218 -5.62 -26.54 -9.84
C THR A 218 -4.92 -26.99 -11.14
N LEU A 219 -3.70 -26.53 -11.40
CA LEU A 219 -2.91 -26.90 -12.58
C LEU A 219 -1.87 -28.01 -12.30
N LYS A 220 -1.73 -28.42 -11.03
CA LYS A 220 -0.90 -29.55 -10.60
C LYS A 220 -1.75 -30.78 -10.41
#